data_AF-A0A6N7D2A7-F1
#
_entry.id   AF-A0A6N7D2A7-F1
#
_cell.length_a   1.000
_cell.length_b   1.000
_cell.length_c   1.000
_cell.angle_alpha   90.00
_cell.angle_beta   90.00
_cell.angle_gamma   90.00
#
_symmetry.space_group_name_H-M   'P 1'
#
loop_
_entity.id
_entity.type
_entity.pdbx_description
1 polymer ?
#
loop_
_entity_poly.entity_id
_entity_poly.type
_entity_poly.pdbx_seq_one_letter_code
_entity_poly.pdbx_strand_id
1 'polypeptide(L)'
;MAPAVALSAWMLLTDIPAPPRRLWPLLGRTEAGFRRLGDAAMRVLPPDDRLALGILYGQHRPATLGTFFHCLLVTVAALGLMRTWDFDGRCLPMVLIAFGFLALAVSGLYWPLQLAHAAARPYMAALPLRRRWHVRSDATAVLGLAVPFAAVLSASLWRDAAVPAGLAAAAAGSFLSLAVVLRVPQLFSKRHAVVASTVVAAGWTFAAAHLIAT
;
A
#
# COMPACT_ATOMS: atom_id res chain seq x y z
N MET A 1 -18.97 -4.44 -6.58
CA MET A 1 -17.65 -3.77 -6.68
C MET A 1 -16.65 -4.25 -5.62
N ALA A 2 -16.70 -5.53 -5.24
CA ALA A 2 -15.77 -6.18 -4.31
C ALA A 2 -14.55 -6.92 -4.93
N PRO A 3 -14.34 -7.02 -6.28
CA PRO A 3 -13.27 -7.88 -6.78
C PRO A 3 -11.87 -7.28 -6.58
N ALA A 4 -11.71 -5.95 -6.57
CA ALA A 4 -10.39 -5.30 -6.51
C ALA A 4 -9.59 -5.60 -5.23
N VAL A 5 -10.29 -5.88 -4.13
CA VAL A 5 -9.71 -6.17 -2.81
C VAL A 5 -9.41 -7.66 -2.65
N ALA A 6 -10.26 -8.52 -3.24
CA ALA A 6 -9.95 -9.94 -3.43
C ALA A 6 -8.78 -10.15 -4.41
N LEU A 7 -8.61 -9.22 -5.36
CA LEU A 7 -7.64 -9.28 -6.44
C LEU A 7 -6.20 -9.20 -5.90
N SER A 8 -5.97 -8.25 -5.01
CA SER A 8 -4.65 -8.04 -4.44
C SER A 8 -4.34 -9.06 -3.32
N ALA A 9 -5.36 -9.59 -2.65
CA ALA A 9 -5.23 -10.72 -1.72
C ALA A 9 -4.87 -12.05 -2.40
N TRP A 10 -5.35 -12.26 -3.63
CA TRP A 10 -5.13 -13.51 -4.35
C TRP A 10 -3.76 -13.58 -5.07
N MET A 11 -3.21 -12.45 -5.52
CA MET A 11 -1.84 -12.39 -6.09
C MET A 11 -0.74 -12.79 -5.11
N LEU A 12 -1.10 -12.89 -3.83
CA LEU A 12 -0.22 -13.21 -2.72
C LEU A 12 -0.27 -14.68 -2.28
N LEU A 13 -1.25 -15.46 -2.76
CA LEU A 13 -1.67 -16.72 -2.15
C LEU A 13 -1.28 -17.98 -2.93
N THR A 14 -0.66 -17.86 -4.11
CA THR A 14 -0.38 -19.03 -4.95
C THR A 14 1.02 -19.62 -4.72
N ASP A 15 1.16 -20.27 -3.56
CA ASP A 15 1.96 -21.49 -3.37
C ASP A 15 1.11 -22.48 -2.52
N ILE A 16 -0.15 -22.70 -2.91
CA ILE A 16 -1.11 -23.61 -2.25
C ILE A 16 -1.71 -24.57 -3.30
N PRO A 17 -1.92 -25.87 -2.96
CA PRO A 17 -2.32 -26.94 -3.87
C PRO A 17 -3.55 -26.64 -4.75
N ALA A 18 -3.54 -27.23 -5.94
CA ALA A 18 -4.42 -26.92 -7.06
C ALA A 18 -5.92 -26.84 -6.68
N PRO A 19 -6.62 -25.76 -7.08
CA PRO A 19 -8.05 -25.61 -6.83
C PRO A 19 -8.88 -26.62 -7.65
N PRO A 20 -10.12 -26.94 -7.21
CA PRO A 20 -10.98 -27.91 -7.87
C PRO A 20 -11.29 -27.50 -9.33
N ARG A 21 -11.20 -28.49 -10.24
CA ARG A 21 -11.32 -28.36 -11.73
C ARG A 21 -12.51 -27.52 -12.24
N ARG A 22 -13.59 -27.39 -11.46
CA ARG A 22 -14.78 -26.61 -11.85
C ARG A 22 -14.58 -25.09 -11.83
N LEU A 23 -13.61 -24.56 -11.08
CA LEU A 23 -13.34 -23.12 -11.01
C LEU A 23 -12.28 -22.64 -12.01
N TRP A 24 -11.61 -23.56 -12.70
CA TRP A 24 -10.52 -23.28 -13.64
C TRP A 24 -10.84 -22.27 -14.76
N PRO A 25 -12.02 -22.28 -15.41
CA PRO A 25 -12.30 -21.32 -16.48
C PRO A 25 -12.59 -19.91 -15.96
N LEU A 26 -13.12 -19.78 -14.73
CA LEU A 26 -13.32 -18.50 -14.07
C LEU A 26 -11.98 -17.94 -13.56
N LEU A 27 -11.16 -18.79 -12.92
CA LEU A 27 -9.80 -18.46 -12.51
C LEU A 27 -8.90 -18.07 -13.70
N GLY A 28 -8.95 -18.81 -14.80
CA GLY A 28 -8.14 -18.53 -16.00
C GLY A 28 -8.47 -17.19 -16.67
N ARG A 29 -9.75 -16.77 -16.66
CA ARG A 29 -10.12 -15.40 -17.11
C ARG A 29 -9.59 -14.33 -16.19
N THR A 30 -9.65 -14.56 -14.87
CA THR A 30 -9.09 -13.63 -13.91
C THR A 30 -7.57 -13.54 -14.06
N GLU A 31 -6.85 -14.67 -14.07
CA GLU A 31 -5.40 -14.74 -14.22
C GLU A 31 -4.89 -14.06 -15.50
N ALA A 32 -5.59 -14.24 -16.63
CA ALA A 32 -5.24 -13.57 -17.88
C ALA A 32 -5.46 -12.04 -17.80
N GLY A 33 -6.55 -11.59 -17.18
CA GLY A 33 -6.79 -10.16 -16.94
C GLY A 33 -5.77 -9.55 -15.98
N PHE A 34 -5.39 -10.31 -14.96
CA PHE A 34 -4.38 -9.96 -13.97
C PHE A 34 -2.99 -9.86 -14.55
N ARG A 35 -2.56 -10.86 -15.34
CA ARG A 35 -1.29 -10.82 -16.05
C ARG A 35 -1.24 -9.61 -16.97
N ARG A 36 -2.33 -9.28 -17.66
CA ARG A 36 -2.41 -8.07 -18.48
C ARG A 36 -2.31 -6.78 -17.66
N LEU A 37 -2.94 -6.70 -16.49
CA LEU A 37 -2.87 -5.55 -15.59
C LEU A 37 -1.48 -5.40 -14.96
N GLY A 38 -0.88 -6.51 -14.51
CA GLY A 38 0.48 -6.56 -14.01
C GLY A 38 1.49 -6.20 -15.10
N ASP A 39 1.33 -6.75 -16.30
CA ASP A 39 2.17 -6.42 -17.45
C ASP A 39 1.99 -4.96 -17.87
N ALA A 40 0.77 -4.42 -17.83
CA ALA A 40 0.50 -3.01 -18.13
C ALA A 40 1.11 -2.09 -17.07
N ALA A 41 0.94 -2.40 -15.78
CA ALA A 41 1.54 -1.65 -14.68
C ALA A 41 3.07 -1.70 -14.77
N MET A 42 3.64 -2.89 -14.98
CA MET A 42 5.07 -3.06 -15.18
C MET A 42 5.54 -2.27 -16.40
N ARG A 43 4.81 -2.26 -17.52
CA ARG A 43 5.15 -1.46 -18.72
C ARG A 43 5.24 0.03 -18.45
N VAL A 44 4.39 0.56 -17.57
CA VAL A 44 4.40 1.97 -17.15
C VAL A 44 5.56 2.27 -16.20
N LEU A 45 6.01 1.29 -15.43
CA LEU A 45 7.13 1.47 -14.52
C LEU A 45 8.47 1.61 -15.27
N PRO A 46 9.33 2.57 -14.87
CA PRO A 46 10.70 2.66 -15.32
C PRO A 46 11.44 1.34 -15.10
N PRO A 47 12.44 1.00 -15.95
CA PRO A 47 13.20 -0.24 -15.81
C PRO A 47 13.89 -0.36 -14.44
N ASP A 48 14.32 0.75 -13.86
CA ASP A 48 14.95 0.82 -12.54
C ASP A 48 14.01 0.34 -11.41
N ASP A 49 12.72 0.72 -11.48
CA ASP A 49 11.73 0.38 -10.47
C ASP A 49 11.31 -1.10 -10.57
N ARG A 50 11.28 -1.66 -11.79
CA ARG A 50 11.02 -3.09 -12.01
C ARG A 50 12.09 -3.96 -11.35
N LEU A 51 13.33 -3.50 -11.35
CA LEU A 51 14.45 -4.23 -10.75
C LEU A 51 14.36 -4.23 -9.22
N ALA A 52 13.99 -3.09 -8.62
CA ALA A 52 13.73 -3.01 -7.18
C ALA A 52 12.53 -3.89 -6.76
N LEU A 53 11.44 -3.85 -7.53
CA LEU A 53 10.27 -4.72 -7.29
C LEU A 53 10.64 -6.19 -7.44
N GLY A 54 11.40 -6.56 -8.47
CA GLY A 54 11.86 -7.93 -8.69
C GLY A 54 12.70 -8.46 -7.53
N ILE A 55 13.54 -7.60 -6.95
CA ILE A 55 14.35 -7.96 -5.77
C ILE A 55 13.48 -8.07 -4.52
N LEU A 56 12.56 -7.13 -4.30
CA LEU A 56 11.64 -7.14 -3.17
C LEU A 56 10.75 -8.39 -3.17
N TYR A 57 10.09 -8.65 -4.29
CA TYR A 57 9.25 -9.82 -4.49
C TYR A 57 10.04 -11.09 -4.72
N GLY A 58 11.36 -11.04 -4.93
CA GLY A 58 12.21 -12.22 -5.01
C GLY A 58 12.67 -12.69 -3.64
N GLN A 59 13.16 -11.75 -2.80
CA GLN A 59 13.84 -12.08 -1.54
C GLN A 59 12.96 -11.93 -0.30
N HIS A 60 11.98 -11.02 -0.31
CA HIS A 60 11.21 -10.66 0.89
C HIS A 60 9.71 -10.82 0.67
N ARG A 61 9.30 -11.79 -0.17
CA ARG A 61 7.89 -12.16 -0.37
C ARG A 61 7.09 -12.19 0.93
N PRO A 62 7.45 -12.98 1.96
CA PRO A 62 6.59 -13.14 3.14
C PRO A 62 6.35 -11.82 3.89
N ALA A 63 7.31 -10.90 3.91
CA ALA A 63 7.14 -9.60 4.54
C ALA A 63 6.16 -8.73 3.75
N THR A 64 6.32 -8.66 2.42
CA THR A 64 5.35 -8.01 1.53
C THR A 64 3.97 -8.65 1.67
N LEU A 65 3.93 -9.98 1.86
CA LEU A 65 2.69 -10.71 2.05
C LEU A 65 1.97 -10.29 3.33
N GLY A 66 2.69 -10.33 4.44
CA GLY A 66 2.18 -9.96 5.74
C GLY A 66 1.63 -8.54 5.76
N THR A 67 2.37 -7.57 5.20
CA THR A 67 1.89 -6.19 5.13
C THR A 67 0.65 -6.06 4.26
N PHE A 68 0.61 -6.73 3.11
CA PHE A 68 -0.57 -6.71 2.26
C PHE A 68 -1.81 -7.22 3.00
N PHE A 69 -1.71 -8.38 3.66
CA PHE A 69 -2.83 -8.94 4.43
C PHE A 69 -3.23 -8.04 5.59
N HIS A 70 -2.26 -7.38 6.22
CA HIS A 70 -2.55 -6.40 7.26
C HIS A 70 -3.31 -5.19 6.70
N CYS A 71 -2.89 -4.66 5.55
CA CYS A 71 -3.57 -3.55 4.87
C CYS A 71 -4.99 -3.94 4.43
N LEU A 72 -5.13 -5.15 3.91
CA LEU A 72 -6.40 -5.75 3.56
C LEU A 72 -7.33 -5.82 4.77
N LEU A 73 -6.85 -6.36 5.89
CA LEU A 73 -7.60 -6.50 7.12
C LEU A 73 -8.08 -5.13 7.64
N VAL A 74 -7.18 -4.14 7.70
CA VAL A 74 -7.51 -2.77 8.12
C VAL A 74 -8.57 -2.15 7.20
N THR A 75 -8.42 -2.33 5.89
CA THR A 75 -9.37 -1.78 4.91
C THR A 75 -10.75 -2.43 5.04
N VAL A 76 -10.81 -3.76 5.15
CA VAL A 76 -12.06 -4.51 5.31
C VAL A 76 -12.73 -4.15 6.64
N ALA A 77 -11.96 -4.05 7.73
CA ALA A 77 -12.48 -3.65 9.04
C ALA A 77 -13.06 -2.23 9.00
N ALA A 78 -12.35 -1.27 8.39
CA ALA A 78 -12.82 0.10 8.25
C ALA A 78 -14.12 0.17 7.42
N LEU A 79 -14.17 -0.51 6.27
CA LEU A 79 -15.38 -0.58 5.45
C LEU A 79 -16.55 -1.26 6.17
N GLY A 80 -16.27 -2.31 6.95
CA GLY A 80 -17.27 -2.98 7.77
C GLY A 80 -17.87 -2.03 8.80
N LEU A 81 -17.02 -1.27 9.49
CA LEU A 81 -17.45 -0.30 10.50
C LEU A 81 -18.24 0.87 9.88
N MET A 82 -17.79 1.38 8.73
CA MET A 82 -18.53 2.42 7.99
C MET A 82 -19.93 1.95 7.58
N ARG A 83 -20.06 0.68 7.16
CA ARG A 83 -21.37 0.09 6.85
C ARG A 83 -22.26 -0.06 8.06
N THR A 84 -21.72 -0.42 9.24
CA THR A 84 -22.52 -0.52 10.47
C THR A 84 -23.05 0.84 10.94
N TRP A 85 -22.48 1.93 10.46
CA TRP A 85 -22.92 3.30 10.76
C TRP A 85 -23.67 3.95 9.60
N ASP A 86 -24.10 3.18 8.59
CA ASP A 86 -24.81 3.67 7.41
C ASP A 86 -24.14 4.89 6.75
N PHE A 87 -22.81 4.91 6.78
CA PHE A 87 -22.01 6.00 6.19
C PHE A 87 -22.29 7.40 6.76
N ASP A 88 -22.68 7.50 8.03
CA ASP A 88 -22.88 8.77 8.74
C ASP A 88 -21.56 9.59 8.88
N GLY A 89 -21.64 10.85 9.32
CA GLY A 89 -20.51 11.80 9.43
C GLY A 89 -19.34 11.32 10.29
N ARG A 90 -19.53 10.25 11.07
CA ARG A 90 -18.48 9.56 11.85
C ARG A 90 -17.51 8.74 10.98
N CYS A 91 -17.84 8.51 9.72
CA CYS A 91 -17.02 7.70 8.80
C CYS A 91 -15.72 8.39 8.39
N LEU A 92 -15.73 9.72 8.31
CA LEU A 92 -14.56 10.49 7.92
C LEU A 92 -13.38 10.34 8.90
N PRO A 93 -13.53 10.55 10.23
CA PRO A 93 -12.44 10.31 11.17
C PRO A 93 -12.02 8.84 11.20
N MET A 94 -12.95 7.91 11.00
CA MET A 94 -12.62 6.48 10.91
C MET A 94 -11.68 6.16 9.73
N VAL A 95 -11.93 6.75 8.56
CA VAL A 95 -11.04 6.57 7.40
C VAL A 95 -9.67 7.21 7.63
N LEU A 96 -9.60 8.36 8.29
CA LEU A 96 -8.30 8.96 8.65
C LEU A 96 -7.49 8.05 9.59
N ILE A 97 -8.15 7.45 10.57
CA ILE A 97 -7.51 6.47 11.46
C ILE A 97 -7.03 5.26 10.65
N ALA A 98 -7.86 4.74 9.74
CA ALA A 98 -7.50 3.64 8.85
C ALA A 98 -6.30 3.99 7.96
N PHE A 99 -6.24 5.21 7.42
CA PHE A 99 -5.06 5.71 6.68
C PHE A 99 -3.82 5.77 7.55
N GLY A 100 -3.92 6.18 8.81
CA GLY A 100 -2.80 6.13 9.76
C GLY A 100 -2.25 4.70 9.93
N PHE A 101 -3.14 3.73 10.16
CA PHE A 101 -2.75 2.32 10.28
C PHE A 101 -2.14 1.76 9.00
N LEU A 102 -2.74 2.06 7.85
CA LEU A 102 -2.20 1.67 6.55
C LEU A 102 -0.81 2.26 6.33
N ALA A 103 -0.60 3.53 6.67
CA ALA A 103 0.67 4.20 6.47
C ALA A 103 1.76 3.56 7.33
N LEU A 104 1.45 3.24 8.58
CA LEU A 104 2.32 2.50 9.49
C LEU A 104 2.67 1.12 8.92
N ALA A 105 1.67 0.36 8.50
CA ALA A 105 1.85 -0.99 7.96
C ALA A 105 2.74 -0.99 6.73
N VAL A 106 2.47 -0.11 5.76
CA VAL A 106 3.23 -0.01 4.51
C VAL A 106 4.62 0.59 4.76
N SER A 107 4.80 1.48 5.74
CA SER A 107 6.13 2.00 6.11
C SER A 107 7.09 0.91 6.58
N GLY A 108 6.57 -0.19 7.13
CA GLY A 108 7.36 -1.35 7.50
C GLY A 108 8.11 -2.01 6.34
N LEU A 109 7.71 -1.79 5.09
CA LEU A 109 8.41 -2.32 3.91
C LEU A 109 9.72 -1.60 3.62
N TYR A 110 9.92 -0.37 4.10
CA TYR A 110 11.15 0.37 3.81
C TYR A 110 12.39 -0.33 4.36
N TRP A 111 12.25 -1.03 5.49
CA TRP A 111 13.34 -1.78 6.11
C TRP A 111 13.82 -2.99 5.26
N PRO A 112 12.96 -3.97 4.91
CA PRO A 112 13.35 -5.08 4.04
C PRO A 112 13.81 -4.62 2.65
N LEU A 113 13.21 -3.54 2.11
CA LEU A 113 13.69 -2.89 0.90
C LEU A 113 15.15 -2.42 1.05
N GLN A 114 15.47 -1.72 2.13
CA GLN A 114 16.83 -1.25 2.38
C GLN A 114 17.82 -2.40 2.53
N LEU A 115 17.45 -3.47 3.23
CA LEU A 115 18.29 -4.68 3.37
C LEU A 115 18.54 -5.34 2.01
N ALA A 116 17.51 -5.47 1.18
CA ALA A 116 17.64 -6.07 -0.14
C ALA A 116 18.54 -5.23 -1.07
N HIS A 117 18.41 -3.89 -1.03
CA HIS A 117 19.32 -3.00 -1.75
C HIS A 117 20.76 -3.08 -1.24
N ALA A 118 20.95 -3.21 0.09
CA ALA A 118 22.29 -3.38 0.66
C ALA A 118 22.95 -4.68 0.18
N ALA A 119 22.19 -5.78 0.13
CA ALA A 119 22.66 -7.07 -0.38
C ALA A 119 22.95 -7.05 -1.89
N ALA A 120 22.16 -6.32 -2.68
CA ALA A 120 22.33 -6.20 -4.13
C ALA A 120 23.35 -5.12 -4.56
N ARG A 121 23.84 -4.31 -3.62
CA ARG A 121 24.79 -3.21 -3.86
C ARG A 121 26.04 -3.60 -4.68
N PRO A 122 26.74 -4.72 -4.44
CA PRO A 122 27.92 -5.08 -5.25
C PRO A 122 27.57 -5.33 -6.72
N TYR A 123 26.41 -5.92 -7.02
CA TYR A 123 25.95 -6.13 -8.40
C TYR A 123 25.47 -4.84 -9.04
N MET A 124 24.77 -3.99 -8.28
CA MET A 124 24.24 -2.72 -8.77
C MET A 124 25.31 -1.67 -9.05
N ALA A 125 26.49 -1.78 -8.43
CA ALA A 125 27.62 -0.88 -8.69
C ALA A 125 28.15 -0.97 -10.14
N ALA A 126 27.91 -2.09 -10.83
CA ALA A 126 28.30 -2.29 -12.22
C ALA A 126 27.32 -1.64 -13.22
N LEU A 127 26.13 -1.22 -12.78
CA LEU A 127 25.11 -0.62 -13.64
C LEU A 127 25.21 0.92 -13.63
N PRO A 128 24.94 1.59 -14.76
CA PRO A 128 24.94 3.06 -14.86
C PRO A 128 23.68 3.67 -14.22
N LEU A 129 23.46 3.42 -12.92
CA LEU A 129 22.28 3.87 -12.19
C LEU A 129 22.49 5.28 -11.63
N ARG A 130 21.40 6.07 -11.62
CA ARG A 130 21.43 7.44 -11.07
C ARG A 130 21.73 7.42 -9.57
N ARG A 131 22.45 8.44 -9.08
CA ARG A 131 22.69 8.62 -7.65
C ARG A 131 21.34 8.71 -6.92
N ARG A 132 21.14 7.90 -5.88
CA ARG A 132 19.88 7.77 -5.10
C ARG A 132 18.68 7.16 -5.84
N TRP A 133 18.89 6.37 -6.90
CA TRP A 133 17.80 5.66 -7.59
C TRP A 133 16.94 4.82 -6.63
N HIS A 134 17.57 4.12 -5.67
CA HIS A 134 16.90 3.30 -4.64
C HIS A 134 15.84 4.08 -3.84
N VAL A 135 16.03 5.39 -3.62
CA VAL A 135 15.06 6.21 -2.88
C VAL A 135 13.73 6.31 -3.62
N ARG A 136 13.80 6.49 -4.93
CA ARG A 136 12.60 6.63 -5.77
C ARG A 136 11.92 5.28 -5.92
N SER A 137 12.69 4.23 -6.20
CA SER A 137 12.15 2.88 -6.38
C SER A 137 11.52 2.32 -5.10
N ASP A 138 12.11 2.60 -3.92
CA ASP A 138 11.50 2.25 -2.63
C ASP A 138 10.14 2.93 -2.46
N ALA A 139 10.07 4.23 -2.77
CA ALA A 139 8.85 5.01 -2.65
C ALA A 139 7.79 4.52 -3.64
N THR A 140 8.15 4.23 -4.90
CA THR A 140 7.18 3.73 -5.89
C THR A 140 6.68 2.34 -5.55
N ALA A 141 7.51 1.45 -5.00
CA ALA A 141 7.06 0.13 -4.53
C ALA A 141 6.07 0.23 -3.36
N VAL A 142 6.39 1.06 -2.35
CA VAL A 142 5.52 1.31 -1.19
C VAL A 142 4.21 1.97 -1.61
N LEU A 143 4.27 2.99 -2.48
CA LEU A 143 3.09 3.66 -3.01
C LEU A 143 2.24 2.71 -3.87
N GLY A 144 2.87 1.86 -4.69
CA GLY A 144 2.16 0.86 -5.49
C GLY A 144 1.32 -0.09 -4.63
N LEU A 145 1.81 -0.45 -3.44
CA LEU A 145 1.06 -1.23 -2.46
C LEU A 145 -0.05 -0.42 -1.78
N ALA A 146 0.21 0.83 -1.44
CA ALA A 146 -0.70 1.68 -0.65
C ALA A 146 -1.87 2.26 -1.47
N VAL A 147 -1.63 2.64 -2.73
CA VAL A 147 -2.60 3.25 -3.65
C VAL A 147 -3.92 2.48 -3.78
N PRO A 148 -3.96 1.15 -4.00
CA PRO A 148 -5.24 0.44 -4.15
C PRO A 148 -6.11 0.54 -2.89
N PHE A 149 -5.52 0.49 -1.70
CA PHE A 149 -6.28 0.62 -0.44
C PHE A 149 -6.77 2.05 -0.22
N ALA A 150 -5.92 3.04 -0.52
CA ALA A 150 -6.29 4.44 -0.48
C ALA A 150 -7.45 4.75 -1.42
N ALA A 151 -7.40 4.22 -2.66
CA ALA A 151 -8.43 4.39 -3.66
C ALA A 151 -9.75 3.75 -3.21
N VAL A 152 -9.72 2.56 -2.61
CA VAL A 152 -10.92 1.87 -2.13
C VAL A 152 -11.62 2.68 -1.03
N LEU A 153 -10.89 3.12 0.01
CA LEU A 153 -11.47 3.89 1.12
C LEU A 153 -11.97 5.27 0.67
N SER A 154 -11.22 5.94 -0.21
CA SER A 154 -11.61 7.26 -0.73
C SER A 154 -12.83 7.14 -1.65
N ALA A 155 -12.90 6.09 -2.48
CA ALA A 155 -14.04 5.85 -3.34
C ALA A 155 -15.30 5.46 -2.55
N SER A 156 -15.19 4.80 -1.40
CA SER A 156 -16.33 4.58 -0.51
C SER A 156 -16.78 5.85 0.18
N LEU A 157 -15.86 6.72 0.63
CA LEU A 157 -16.24 8.02 1.21
C LEU A 157 -17.00 8.89 0.21
N TRP A 158 -16.51 8.95 -1.03
CA TRP A 158 -17.13 9.78 -2.06
C TRP A 158 -18.51 9.25 -2.48
N ARG A 159 -18.66 7.94 -2.65
CA ARG A 159 -19.91 7.35 -3.16
C ARG A 159 -20.97 7.14 -2.09
N ASP A 160 -20.55 6.65 -0.92
CA ASP A 160 -21.48 6.14 0.08
C ASP A 160 -21.72 7.16 1.20
N ALA A 161 -20.73 8.00 1.54
CA ALA A 161 -20.83 8.99 2.63
C ALA A 161 -21.10 10.43 2.14
N ALA A 162 -21.40 10.62 0.84
CA ALA A 162 -21.66 11.91 0.20
C ALA A 162 -20.60 13.01 0.45
N VAL A 163 -19.35 12.62 0.77
CA VAL A 163 -18.24 13.54 1.01
C VAL A 163 -17.82 14.17 -0.32
N PRO A 164 -17.52 15.49 -0.37
CA PRO A 164 -17.05 16.13 -1.59
C PRO A 164 -15.80 15.43 -2.15
N ALA A 165 -15.81 15.16 -3.46
CA ALA A 165 -14.75 14.43 -4.14
C ALA A 165 -13.35 15.05 -3.93
N GLY A 166 -13.28 16.38 -3.86
CA GLY A 166 -12.03 17.11 -3.57
C GLY A 166 -11.44 16.76 -2.21
N LEU A 167 -12.28 16.60 -1.17
CA LEU A 167 -11.82 16.25 0.17
C LEU A 167 -11.36 14.79 0.24
N ALA A 168 -12.09 13.87 -0.39
CA ALA A 168 -11.68 12.47 -0.48
C ALA A 168 -10.33 12.32 -1.23
N ALA A 169 -10.14 13.05 -2.34
CA ALA A 169 -8.88 13.05 -3.08
C ALA A 169 -7.74 13.71 -2.29
N ALA A 170 -8.01 14.80 -1.58
CA ALA A 170 -7.03 15.45 -0.72
C ALA A 170 -6.60 14.55 0.44
N ALA A 171 -7.53 13.83 1.07
CA ALA A 171 -7.22 12.86 2.13
C ALA A 171 -6.34 11.72 1.61
N ALA A 172 -6.65 11.17 0.42
CA ALA A 172 -5.82 10.16 -0.24
C ALA A 172 -4.41 10.69 -0.55
N GLY A 173 -4.31 11.89 -1.13
CA GLY A 173 -3.02 12.53 -1.44
C GLY A 173 -2.19 12.79 -0.18
N SER A 174 -2.84 13.26 0.89
CA SER A 174 -2.20 13.49 2.18
C SER A 174 -1.69 12.19 2.81
N PHE A 175 -2.47 11.11 2.73
CA PHE A 175 -2.03 9.77 3.14
C PHE A 175 -0.81 9.28 2.34
N LEU A 176 -0.80 9.44 1.02
CA LEU A 176 0.34 9.05 0.19
C LEU A 176 1.58 9.88 0.55
N SER A 177 1.42 11.17 0.84
CA SER A 177 2.51 12.02 1.32
C SER A 177 3.05 11.55 2.67
N LEU A 178 2.16 11.15 3.59
CA LEU A 178 2.54 10.59 4.89
C LEU A 178 3.35 9.30 4.71
N ALA A 179 2.93 8.41 3.81
CA ALA A 179 3.65 7.17 3.51
C ALA A 179 5.09 7.45 3.05
N VAL A 180 5.30 8.48 2.23
CA VAL A 180 6.65 8.90 1.80
C VAL A 180 7.44 9.53 2.93
N VAL A 181 6.82 10.37 3.77
CA VAL A 181 7.48 11.02 4.92
C VAL A 181 7.94 9.99 5.96
N LEU A 182 7.13 8.95 6.19
CA LEU A 182 7.44 7.84 7.09
C LEU A 182 8.70 7.05 6.69
N ARG A 183 9.22 7.23 5.47
CA ARG A 183 10.53 6.70 5.08
C ARG A 183 11.66 7.22 5.97
N VAL A 184 11.62 8.49 6.37
CA VAL A 184 12.69 9.12 7.16
C VAL A 184 12.87 8.45 8.54
N PRO A 185 11.82 8.32 9.39
CA PRO A 185 11.98 7.69 10.70
C PRO A 185 12.38 6.22 10.60
N GLN A 186 11.94 5.51 9.55
CA GLN A 186 12.32 4.11 9.32
C GLN A 186 13.82 3.95 9.00
N LEU A 187 14.46 4.96 8.42
CA LEU A 187 15.86 4.92 8.03
C LEU A 187 16.82 5.45 9.11
N PHE A 188 16.34 6.22 10.09
CA PHE A 188 17.20 6.95 11.03
C PHE A 188 17.66 6.10 12.23
N SER A 189 16.81 5.23 12.79
CA SER A 189 17.19 4.41 13.96
C SER A 189 16.33 3.17 14.12
N LYS A 190 16.93 1.97 14.10
CA LYS A 190 16.25 0.68 14.34
C LYS A 190 15.45 0.65 15.66
N ARG A 191 15.97 1.31 16.71
CA ARG A 191 15.35 1.28 18.05
C ARG A 191 14.15 2.21 18.18
N HIS A 192 14.15 3.33 17.45
CA HIS A 192 13.13 4.37 17.59
C HIS A 192 12.23 4.49 16.37
N ALA A 193 12.47 3.72 15.29
CA ALA A 193 11.69 3.79 14.06
C ALA A 193 10.19 3.61 14.31
N VAL A 194 9.83 2.60 15.13
CA VAL A 194 8.43 2.33 15.47
C VAL A 194 7.82 3.52 16.22
N VAL A 195 8.48 3.99 17.29
CA VAL A 195 7.98 5.12 18.10
C VAL A 195 7.89 6.41 17.28
N ALA A 196 8.90 6.72 16.48
CA ALA A 196 8.90 7.91 15.63
C ALA A 196 7.83 7.82 14.56
N SER A 197 7.64 6.65 13.93
CA SER A 197 6.58 6.43 12.94
C SER A 197 5.19 6.57 13.55
N THR A 198 4.95 6.05 14.76
CA THR A 198 3.66 6.16 15.43
C THR A 198 3.37 7.59 15.87
N VAL A 199 4.36 8.31 16.39
CA VAL A 199 4.21 9.73 16.74
C VAL A 199 3.91 10.58 15.50
N VAL A 200 4.62 10.35 14.38
CA VAL A 200 4.37 11.06 13.12
C VAL A 200 2.99 10.72 12.55
N ALA A 201 2.59 9.45 12.56
CA ALA A 201 1.28 9.02 12.10
C ALA A 201 0.15 9.60 12.96
N ALA A 202 0.30 9.57 14.30
CA ALA A 202 -0.67 10.13 15.23
C ALA A 202 -0.77 11.66 15.13
N GLY A 203 0.37 12.34 14.96
CA GLY A 203 0.39 13.78 14.72
C GLY A 203 -0.32 14.15 13.41
N TRP A 204 -0.11 13.37 12.36
CA TRP A 204 -0.81 13.56 11.09
C TRP A 204 -2.31 13.30 11.19
N THR A 205 -2.75 12.23 11.84
CA THR A 205 -4.19 11.94 11.98
C THR A 205 -4.88 13.02 12.80
N PHE A 206 -4.25 13.52 13.86
CA PHE A 206 -4.78 14.61 14.66
C PHE A 206 -4.86 15.92 13.87
N ALA A 207 -3.80 16.28 13.13
CA ALA A 207 -3.79 17.47 12.29
C ALA A 207 -4.85 17.39 11.18
N ALA A 208 -4.98 16.24 10.52
CA ALA A 208 -6.00 16.01 9.49
C ALA A 208 -7.41 16.10 10.06
N ALA A 209 -7.66 15.52 11.24
CA ALA A 209 -8.96 15.61 11.90
C ALA A 209 -9.30 17.06 12.30
N HIS A 210 -8.33 17.81 12.82
CA HIS A 210 -8.52 19.21 13.19
C HIS A 210 -8.85 20.07 11.97
N LEU A 211 -8.15 19.90 10.85
CA LEU A 211 -8.39 20.66 9.62
C LEU A 211 -9.77 20.42 8.99
N ILE A 212 -10.41 19.30 9.31
CA ILE A 212 -11.74 18.97 8.77
C ILE A 212 -12.86 19.38 9.75
N ALA A 213 -12.53 19.56 11.03
CA ALA A 213 -13.47 20.07 12.03
C ALA A 213 -13.63 21.60 11.98
N THR A 214 -12.68 22.32 11.39
CA THR A 214 -12.73 23.77 11.14
C THR A 214 -13.42 24.11 9.84
#